data_AF-A0A661ZXB3-F1
#
_entry.id   AF-A0A661ZXB3-F1
#
_cell.length_a   1.000
_cell.length_b   1.000
_cell.length_c   1.000
_cell.angle_alpha   90.00
_cell.angle_beta   90.00
_cell.angle_gamma   90.00
#
_symmetry.space_group_name_H-M   'P 1'
#
loop_
_entity.id
_entity.type
_entity.pdbx_description
1 polymer ?
#
loop_
_entity_poly.entity_id
_entity_poly.type
_entity_poly.pdbx_seq_one_letter_code
_entity_poly.pdbx_strand_id
1 'polypeptide(L)'
;SFEPEITTETEEKLRELDWIESENIFGKCLVAPKKERERLIPALAEAIIDWTITSNQSRTFSLMETLAVTIGENANKIASSIRAKLSEEEDDKAIPIIEEDIEGIDTFISTTASGYILTKSESIEAMEEAKAKLIEKMLAFDYENQMK
;
A
#
# COMPACT_ATOMS: atom_id res chain seq x y z
N SER A 1 -24.68 12.22 14.78
CA SER A 1 -23.75 13.37 14.81
C SER A 1 -22.39 12.80 14.49
N PHE A 2 -21.72 13.26 13.42
CA PHE A 2 -20.34 12.86 13.18
C PHE A 2 -19.50 13.52 14.28
N GLU A 3 -19.02 12.73 15.23
CA GLU A 3 -17.99 13.21 16.14
C GLU A 3 -16.74 13.43 15.29
N PRO A 4 -16.19 14.65 15.25
CA PRO A 4 -14.93 14.86 14.55
C PRO A 4 -13.87 13.98 15.21
N GLU A 5 -13.16 13.20 14.41
CA GLU A 5 -12.06 12.31 14.85
C GLU A 5 -10.94 13.10 15.56
N ILE A 6 -10.91 14.42 15.32
CA ILE A 6 -9.90 15.35 15.79
C ILE A 6 -10.56 16.43 16.66
N THR A 7 -9.95 16.78 17.79
CA THR A 7 -10.45 17.84 18.68
C THR A 7 -10.16 19.23 18.11
N THR A 8 -10.97 20.23 18.46
CA THR A 8 -10.73 21.64 18.09
C THR A 8 -9.34 22.12 18.51
N GLU A 9 -8.88 21.71 19.71
CA GLU A 9 -7.53 22.00 20.21
C GLU A 9 -6.44 21.44 19.27
N THR A 10 -6.65 20.26 18.71
CA THR A 10 -5.69 19.65 17.78
C THR A 10 -5.71 20.39 16.44
N GLU A 11 -6.88 20.79 15.93
CA GLU A 11 -6.94 21.60 14.72
C GLU A 11 -6.20 22.95 14.86
N GLU A 12 -6.37 23.63 16.00
CA GLU A 12 -5.66 24.89 16.30
C GLU A 12 -4.14 24.67 16.28
N LYS A 13 -3.64 23.62 16.95
CA LYS A 13 -2.21 23.25 16.91
C LYS A 13 -1.71 22.95 15.50
N LEU A 14 -2.49 22.26 14.67
CA LEU A 14 -2.08 21.96 13.31
C LEU A 14 -2.00 23.23 12.45
N ARG A 15 -2.91 24.19 12.63
CA ARG A 15 -2.84 25.51 11.99
C ARG A 15 -1.62 26.31 12.46
N GLU A 16 -1.26 26.24 13.74
CA GLU A 16 -0.01 26.83 14.27
C GLU A 16 1.25 26.18 13.67
N LEU A 17 1.16 24.92 13.24
CA LEU A 17 2.20 24.17 12.54
C LEU A 17 2.12 24.32 11.00
N ASP A 18 1.48 25.38 10.51
CA ASP A 18 1.35 25.73 9.10
C ASP A 18 0.59 24.71 8.23
N TRP A 19 -0.24 23.84 8.81
CA TRP A 19 -1.11 22.95 8.02
C TRP A 19 -2.10 23.77 7.18
N ILE A 20 -2.34 23.30 5.96
CA ILE A 20 -3.05 24.04 4.91
C ILE A 20 -4.54 23.70 4.97
N GLU A 21 -5.42 24.70 5.09
CA GLU A 21 -6.86 24.49 4.93
C GLU A 21 -7.19 24.15 3.47
N SER A 22 -7.90 23.03 3.26
CA SER A 22 -8.33 22.57 1.95
C SER A 22 -9.72 21.91 2.04
N GLU A 23 -10.20 21.40 0.91
CA GLU A 23 -11.45 20.68 0.79
C GLU A 23 -11.26 19.51 -0.18
N ASN A 24 -11.84 18.36 0.16
CA ASN A 24 -11.90 17.20 -0.71
C ASN A 24 -13.34 16.64 -0.75
N ILE A 25 -13.53 15.49 -1.42
CA ILE A 25 -14.86 14.87 -1.55
C ILE A 25 -15.53 14.53 -0.20
N PHE A 26 -14.77 14.48 0.89
CA PHE A 26 -15.26 14.24 2.25
C PHE A 26 -15.53 15.54 3.04
N GLY A 27 -15.21 16.71 2.47
CA GLY A 27 -15.43 18.03 3.04
C GLY A 27 -14.13 18.77 3.39
N LYS A 28 -14.25 19.76 4.28
CA LYS A 28 -13.12 20.59 4.74
C LYS A 28 -12.10 19.75 5.50
N CYS A 29 -10.82 19.98 5.23
CA CYS A 29 -9.74 19.24 5.87
C CYS A 29 -8.48 20.12 6.05
N LEU A 30 -7.54 19.62 6.86
CA LEU A 30 -6.20 20.18 7.01
C LEU A 30 -5.20 19.26 6.31
N VAL A 31 -4.39 19.83 5.43
CA VAL A 31 -3.38 19.13 4.64
C VAL A 31 -2.01 19.39 5.24
N ALA A 32 -1.28 18.32 5.53
CA ALA A 32 0.10 18.41 6.03
C ALA A 32 0.97 19.22 5.07
N PRO A 33 1.85 20.14 5.53
CA PRO A 33 2.71 20.93 4.66
C PRO A 33 3.64 20.06 3.81
N LYS A 34 4.05 20.55 2.64
CA LYS A 34 4.93 19.82 1.72
C LYS A 34 6.16 19.21 2.40
N LYS A 35 6.82 19.99 3.27
CA LYS A 35 7.99 19.54 4.05
C LYS A 35 7.68 18.31 4.92
N GLU A 36 6.52 18.28 5.57
CA GLU A 36 6.11 17.14 6.38
C GLU A 36 5.72 15.95 5.51
N ARG A 37 5.05 16.17 4.38
CA ARG A 37 4.73 15.11 3.41
C ARG A 37 6.00 14.44 2.88
N GLU A 38 6.99 15.23 2.42
CA GLU A 38 8.27 14.72 1.93
C GLU A 38 9.05 13.94 3.00
N ARG A 39 8.92 14.33 4.28
CA ARG A 39 9.52 13.60 5.41
C ARG A 39 8.79 12.29 5.73
N LEU A 40 7.46 12.28 5.66
CA LEU A 40 6.62 11.16 6.10
C LEU A 40 6.41 10.10 5.02
N ILE A 41 6.29 10.49 3.75
CA ILE A 41 5.99 9.58 2.63
C ILE A 41 6.96 8.38 2.56
N PRO A 42 8.28 8.54 2.68
CA PRO A 42 9.20 7.40 2.66
C PRO A 42 8.92 6.40 3.80
N ALA A 43 8.68 6.91 5.02
CA ALA A 43 8.37 6.07 6.18
C ALA A 43 7.00 5.37 6.04
N LEU A 44 6.02 6.02 5.41
CA LEU A 44 4.73 5.40 5.11
C LEU A 44 4.86 4.29 4.06
N ALA A 45 5.65 4.50 3.00
CA ALA A 45 5.90 3.48 2.00
C ALA A 45 6.62 2.26 2.60
N GLU A 46 7.63 2.50 3.44
CA GLU A 46 8.31 1.44 4.19
C GLU A 46 7.34 0.67 5.09
N ALA A 47 6.53 1.37 5.90
CA ALA A 47 5.56 0.74 6.79
C ALA A 47 4.47 -0.07 6.08
N ILE A 48 4.09 0.32 4.86
CA ILE A 48 3.10 -0.40 4.04
C ILE A 48 3.70 -1.67 3.43
N ILE A 49 4.93 -1.59 2.88
CA ILE A 49 5.57 -2.70 2.18
C ILE A 49 6.19 -3.72 3.14
N ASP A 50 6.88 -3.24 4.17
CA ASP A 50 7.56 -4.07 5.18
C ASP A 50 6.65 -4.30 6.40
N TRP A 51 5.34 -4.40 6.19
CA TRP A 51 4.41 -4.67 7.28
C TRP A 51 4.66 -6.06 7.86
N THR A 52 5.23 -6.12 9.06
CA THR A 52 5.40 -7.38 9.79
C THR A 52 4.33 -7.56 10.85
N ILE A 53 3.63 -8.70 10.84
CA ILE A 53 2.75 -9.09 11.95
C ILE A 53 3.60 -9.75 13.04
N THR A 54 3.88 -9.02 14.12
CA THR A 54 4.50 -9.61 15.31
C THR A 54 3.45 -10.33 16.15
N SER A 55 3.25 -11.62 15.91
CA SER A 55 2.41 -12.48 16.77
C SER A 55 3.25 -13.15 17.87
N ASN A 56 2.82 -13.03 19.13
CA ASN A 56 3.47 -13.59 20.32
C ASN A 56 3.44 -15.14 20.40
N GLN A 57 3.01 -15.85 19.34
CA GLN A 57 3.00 -17.31 19.29
C GLN A 57 4.05 -17.92 18.37
N SER A 58 4.88 -17.10 17.73
CA SER A 58 5.98 -17.57 16.89
C SER A 58 7.18 -18.02 17.74
N ARG A 59 7.13 -19.25 18.28
CA ARG A 59 8.33 -19.91 18.86
C ARG A 59 9.35 -20.35 17.81
N THR A 60 9.01 -20.23 16.53
CA THR A 60 9.82 -20.62 15.38
C THR A 60 10.01 -19.40 14.49
N PHE A 61 11.26 -18.99 14.26
CA PHE A 61 11.56 -17.92 13.31
C PHE A 61 10.95 -18.28 11.94
N SER A 62 10.04 -17.43 11.44
CA SER A 62 9.56 -17.45 10.06
C SER A 62 9.89 -16.09 9.48
N LEU A 63 10.52 -16.08 8.31
CA LEU A 63 10.86 -14.82 7.63
C LEU A 63 9.61 -14.03 7.23
N MET A 64 8.43 -14.69 7.16
CA MET A 64 7.12 -14.10 6.80
C MET A 64 7.25 -13.02 5.72
N GLU A 65 8.01 -13.32 4.67
CA GLU A 65 8.36 -12.34 3.65
C GLU A 65 7.15 -12.05 2.77
N THR A 66 7.01 -10.79 2.37
CA THR A 66 6.04 -10.40 1.34
C THR A 66 6.45 -11.04 0.01
N LEU A 67 5.63 -11.96 -0.49
CA LEU A 67 5.91 -12.68 -1.74
C LEU A 67 5.65 -11.82 -2.98
N ALA A 68 4.60 -11.01 -2.96
CA ALA A 68 4.26 -10.12 -4.05
C ALA A 68 3.43 -8.92 -3.58
N VAL A 69 3.58 -7.79 -4.27
CA VAL A 69 2.80 -6.57 -4.07
C VAL A 69 2.30 -6.09 -5.41
N THR A 70 1.03 -5.66 -5.46
CA THR A 70 0.46 -5.01 -6.65
C THR A 70 -0.07 -3.64 -6.28
N ILE A 71 0.29 -2.62 -7.05
CA ILE A 71 -0.05 -1.22 -6.80
C ILE A 71 -0.83 -0.69 -8.01
N GLY A 72 -1.98 -0.05 -7.76
CA GLY A 72 -2.77 0.57 -8.81
C GLY A 72 -3.90 1.43 -8.26
N GLU A 73 -4.67 2.04 -9.15
CA GLU A 73 -5.80 2.92 -8.78
C GLU A 73 -7.16 2.25 -8.93
N ASN A 74 -7.24 1.15 -9.69
CA ASN A 74 -8.48 0.43 -9.94
C ASN A 74 -8.60 -0.77 -8.99
N ALA A 75 -9.45 -0.66 -7.98
CA ALA A 75 -9.67 -1.69 -6.98
C ALA A 75 -10.04 -3.07 -7.57
N ASN A 76 -10.81 -3.13 -8.66
CA ASN A 76 -11.18 -4.40 -9.30
C ASN A 76 -9.98 -5.06 -9.97
N LYS A 77 -9.09 -4.26 -10.59
CA LYS A 77 -7.85 -4.76 -11.18
C LYS A 77 -6.88 -5.26 -10.12
N ILE A 78 -6.74 -4.54 -8.99
CA ILE A 78 -5.93 -4.97 -7.84
C ILE A 78 -6.46 -6.28 -7.24
N ALA A 79 -7.77 -6.41 -7.06
CA ALA A 79 -8.36 -7.65 -6.56
C ALA A 79 -8.18 -8.83 -7.54
N SER A 80 -7.97 -8.55 -8.82
CA SER A 80 -7.75 -9.57 -9.85
C SER A 80 -6.27 -9.92 -10.05
N SER A 81 -5.34 -9.06 -9.64
CA SER A 81 -3.91 -9.22 -9.85
C SER A 81 -3.27 -10.25 -8.92
N ILE A 82 -3.78 -10.39 -7.70
CA ILE A 82 -3.40 -11.47 -6.78
C ILE A 82 -4.67 -12.18 -6.35
N ARG A 83 -4.81 -13.45 -6.76
CA ARG A 83 -6.02 -14.24 -6.55
C ARG A 83 -5.70 -15.72 -6.37
N ALA A 84 -6.72 -16.52 -6.08
CA ALA A 84 -6.62 -17.97 -6.12
C ALA A 84 -7.74 -18.57 -6.97
N LYS A 85 -7.49 -19.75 -7.53
CA LYS A 85 -8.51 -20.59 -8.19
C LYS A 85 -8.59 -21.94 -7.49
N LEU A 86 -9.78 -22.52 -7.41
CA LEU A 86 -9.92 -23.89 -6.91
C LEU A 86 -9.21 -24.86 -7.88
N SER A 87 -8.56 -25.87 -7.32
CA SER A 87 -7.97 -26.96 -8.10
C SER A 87 -9.10 -27.79 -8.71
N GLU A 88 -8.96 -28.18 -9.99
CA GLU A 88 -9.87 -29.13 -10.63
C GLU A 88 -9.55 -30.58 -10.26
N GLU A 89 -8.34 -30.83 -9.72
CA GLU A 89 -7.83 -32.18 -9.41
C GLU A 89 -7.88 -32.52 -7.91
N GLU A 90 -7.95 -31.49 -7.05
CA GLU A 90 -7.85 -31.64 -5.60
C GLU A 90 -8.95 -30.83 -4.90
N ASP A 91 -9.92 -31.51 -4.30
CA ASP A 91 -11.15 -30.91 -3.74
C ASP A 91 -10.91 -29.86 -2.63
N ASP A 92 -9.76 -29.93 -1.94
CA ASP A 92 -9.42 -29.06 -0.80
C ASP A 92 -8.21 -28.14 -1.10
N LYS A 93 -7.98 -27.80 -2.37
CA LYS A 93 -6.82 -26.99 -2.78
C LYS A 93 -7.20 -25.75 -3.57
N ALA A 94 -6.59 -24.63 -3.20
CA ALA A 94 -6.59 -23.40 -3.98
C ALA A 94 -5.20 -23.13 -4.55
N ILE A 95 -5.14 -22.82 -5.85
CA ILE A 95 -3.93 -22.49 -6.58
C ILE A 95 -3.79 -20.96 -6.58
N PRO A 96 -2.79 -20.40 -5.88
CA PRO A 96 -2.50 -18.97 -5.94
C PRO A 96 -2.00 -18.58 -7.33
N ILE A 97 -2.42 -17.41 -7.81
CA ILE A 97 -2.07 -16.88 -9.12
C ILE A 97 -1.77 -15.39 -8.97
N ILE A 98 -0.64 -14.99 -9.55
CA ILE A 98 -0.29 -13.58 -9.74
C ILE A 98 -0.41 -13.28 -11.23
N GLU A 99 -1.27 -12.34 -11.58
CA GLU A 99 -1.39 -11.82 -12.94
C GLU A 99 -0.44 -10.62 -13.09
N GLU A 100 0.69 -10.87 -13.74
CA GLU A 100 1.81 -9.92 -13.79
C GLU A 100 1.55 -8.76 -14.75
N ASP A 101 0.83 -9.03 -15.85
CA ASP A 101 0.64 -8.13 -16.98
C ASP A 101 -0.78 -7.52 -17.01
N ILE A 102 -1.18 -6.80 -15.96
CA ILE A 102 -2.45 -6.06 -15.94
C ILE A 102 -2.19 -4.57 -16.18
N GLU A 103 -2.79 -4.02 -17.25
CA GLU A 103 -2.69 -2.60 -17.57
C GLU A 103 -3.12 -1.71 -16.39
N GLY A 104 -2.23 -0.79 -15.98
CA GLY A 104 -2.46 0.13 -14.88
C GLY A 104 -2.26 -0.47 -13.48
N ILE A 105 -1.74 -1.69 -13.40
CA ILE A 105 -1.26 -2.32 -12.16
C ILE A 105 0.25 -2.54 -12.29
N ASP A 106 0.99 -2.01 -11.34
CA ASP A 106 2.41 -2.29 -11.17
C ASP A 106 2.53 -3.54 -10.26
N THR A 107 3.17 -4.61 -10.74
CA THR A 107 3.31 -5.88 -10.02
C THR A 107 4.77 -6.12 -9.67
N PHE A 108 5.05 -6.39 -8.39
CA PHE A 108 6.39 -6.63 -7.86
C PHE A 108 6.42 -7.98 -7.15
N ILE A 109 7.30 -8.88 -7.58
CA ILE A 109 7.32 -10.28 -7.14
C ILE A 109 8.70 -10.61 -6.59
N SER A 110 8.78 -11.06 -5.33
CA SER A 110 10.04 -11.50 -4.74
C SER A 110 10.47 -12.84 -5.33
N THR A 111 11.78 -13.12 -5.33
CA THR A 111 12.29 -14.44 -5.72
C THR A 111 11.83 -15.58 -4.79
N THR A 112 11.35 -15.27 -3.58
CA THR A 112 10.80 -16.29 -2.67
C THR A 112 9.40 -16.74 -3.08
N ALA A 113 8.69 -15.97 -3.91
CA ALA A 113 7.39 -16.36 -4.47
C ALA A 113 7.47 -17.63 -5.34
N SER A 114 8.57 -17.83 -6.08
CA SER A 114 8.74 -18.97 -7.00
C SER A 114 8.71 -20.34 -6.29
N GLY A 115 8.90 -20.38 -4.97
CA GLY A 115 8.75 -21.59 -4.17
C GLY A 115 7.30 -22.03 -3.97
N TYR A 116 6.33 -21.14 -4.28
CA TYR A 116 4.91 -21.31 -3.98
C TYR A 116 4.00 -21.05 -5.18
N ILE A 117 4.40 -20.15 -6.08
CA ILE A 117 3.60 -19.63 -7.18
C ILE A 117 4.45 -19.67 -8.46
N LEU A 118 3.83 -20.02 -9.59
CA LEU A 118 4.49 -19.91 -10.89
C LEU A 118 4.49 -18.45 -11.33
N THR A 119 5.69 -17.90 -11.51
CA THR A 119 5.93 -16.49 -11.81
C THR A 119 6.96 -16.34 -12.94
N LYS A 120 7.02 -15.16 -13.57
CA LYS A 120 7.88 -14.86 -14.74
C LYS A 120 8.82 -13.68 -14.54
N SER A 121 8.50 -12.76 -13.63
CA SER A 121 9.19 -11.48 -13.44
C SER A 121 9.75 -11.27 -12.03
N GLU A 122 10.18 -12.33 -11.35
CA GLU A 122 10.68 -12.20 -9.99
C GLU A 122 12.00 -11.41 -9.90
N SER A 123 12.14 -10.61 -8.85
CA SER A 123 13.32 -9.80 -8.57
C SER A 123 13.69 -9.84 -7.10
N ILE A 124 14.99 -9.80 -6.80
CA ILE A 124 15.48 -9.60 -5.42
C ILE A 124 15.24 -8.17 -4.94
N GLU A 125 15.01 -7.24 -5.87
CA GLU A 125 14.77 -5.81 -5.59
C GLU A 125 13.26 -5.49 -5.55
N ALA A 126 12.38 -6.48 -5.73
CA ALA A 126 10.95 -6.28 -5.88
C ALA A 126 10.31 -5.43 -4.76
N MET A 127 10.67 -5.66 -3.50
CA MET A 127 10.12 -4.87 -2.39
C MET A 127 10.65 -3.43 -2.37
N GLU A 128 11.91 -3.21 -2.76
CA GLU A 128 12.47 -1.86 -2.88
C GLU A 128 11.86 -1.10 -4.06
N GLU A 129 11.64 -1.77 -5.19
CA GLU A 129 10.93 -1.21 -6.34
C GLU A 129 9.47 -0.86 -6.00
N ALA A 130 8.78 -1.72 -5.24
CA ALA A 130 7.43 -1.45 -4.75
C ALA A 130 7.37 -0.21 -3.82
N LYS A 131 8.33 -0.08 -2.89
CA LYS A 131 8.46 1.12 -2.03
C LYS A 131 8.70 2.36 -2.87
N ALA A 132 9.64 2.30 -3.82
CA ALA A 132 9.94 3.41 -4.71
C ALA A 132 8.69 3.82 -5.51
N LYS A 133 7.89 2.85 -5.98
CA LYS A 133 6.66 3.13 -6.71
C LYS A 133 5.59 3.80 -5.86
N LEU A 134 5.42 3.37 -4.61
CA LEU A 134 4.53 4.05 -3.65
C LEU A 134 4.98 5.49 -3.37
N ILE A 135 6.29 5.71 -3.16
CA ILE A 135 6.86 7.04 -2.93
C ILE A 135 6.61 7.94 -4.15
N GLU A 136 6.88 7.45 -5.36
CA GLU A 136 6.61 8.16 -6.61
C GLU A 136 5.14 8.60 -6.69
N LYS A 137 4.21 7.66 -6.49
CA LYS A 137 2.77 7.93 -6.56
C LYS A 137 2.31 8.93 -5.48
N MET A 138 2.76 8.76 -4.24
CA MET A 138 2.40 9.67 -3.15
C MET A 138 2.97 11.08 -3.38
N LEU A 139 4.22 11.22 -3.80
CA LEU A 139 4.81 12.54 -4.07
C LEU A 139 4.17 13.24 -5.28
N ALA A 140 3.69 12.49 -6.26
CA ALA A 140 3.02 13.03 -7.44
C ALA A 140 1.56 13.47 -7.17
N PHE A 141 0.95 13.03 -6.07
CA PHE A 141 -0.44 13.34 -5.77
C PHE A 141 -0.64 14.81 -5.36
N ASP A 142 -1.65 15.46 -5.93
CA ASP A 142 -2.02 16.85 -5.66
C ASP A 142 -2.88 16.94 -4.38
N TYR A 143 -2.23 16.90 -3.23
CA TYR A 143 -2.91 16.95 -1.92
C TYR A 143 -3.66 18.26 -1.66
N GLU A 144 -3.28 19.36 -2.31
CA GLU A 144 -3.82 20.69 -2.01
C GLU A 144 -5.06 21.02 -2.87
N ASN A 145 -5.23 20.37 -4.03
CA ASN A 145 -6.34 20.62 -4.96
C ASN A 145 -7.09 19.32 -5.35
N GLN A 146 -7.86 18.78 -4.40
CA GLN A 146 -8.53 17.47 -4.54
C GLN A 146 -9.96 17.53 -5.10
N MET A 147 -10.56 18.72 -5.28
CA MET A 147 -11.94 18.91 -5.77
C MET A 147 -12.08 18.83 -7.30
N LYS A 148 -11.28 17.99 -7.96
CA LYS A 148 -11.35 17.78 -9.42
C LYS A 148 -12.44 16.79 -9.80
#